data_AF-A0A089KJJ5-F1
#
_entry.id   AF-A0A089KJJ5-F1
#
_cell.length_a   1.000
_cell.length_b   1.000
_cell.length_c   1.000
_cell.angle_alpha   90.00
_cell.angle_beta   90.00
_cell.angle_gamma   90.00
#
_symmetry.space_group_name_H-M   'P 1'
#
loop_
_entity.id
_entity.type
_entity.pdbx_description
1 polymer ?
#
loop_
_entity_poly.entity_id
_entity_poly.type
_entity_poly.pdbx_seq_one_letter_code
_entity_poly.pdbx_strand_id
1 'polypeptide(L)'
;MDGYLSSASWKQLTVDYGIRPGEPPANSVRTIALSQLQDEAACHEYISWFRDYIGAPDTLVAASMLAKRIGYLWIVPLLTAMTFHNREVLCQMDKSFLYHPDLSAGQGGTRFPFLALEGLRTTAAPPDNRAVWREKVVREVFAARLGPLLQTLSAAGPVSMAILWENIMVRIAPLYAAGKEDSGQDKQQMSEDFTYLTGTAPGHLFNMRRNPFTRFTENNGLVQVARSKRSTCCFYYRMSGEYCVKCPKIDNENESQLK
;
A
#
# COMPACT_ATOMS: atom_id res chain seq x y z
N MET A 1 -7.93 27.44 0.04
CA MET A 1 -7.33 26.17 0.47
C MET A 1 -8.41 25.11 0.36
N ASP A 2 -8.16 24.08 -0.42
CA ASP A 2 -9.14 23.03 -0.72
C ASP A 2 -9.45 22.25 0.58
N GLY A 3 -10.71 22.29 1.02
CA GLY A 3 -11.15 21.85 2.35
C GLY A 3 -11.19 20.33 2.57
N TYR A 4 -10.73 19.54 1.59
CA TYR A 4 -10.78 18.08 1.64
C TYR A 4 -9.99 17.51 2.82
N LEU A 5 -8.79 18.00 3.10
CA LEU A 5 -7.95 17.54 4.21
C LEU A 5 -8.56 17.86 5.60
N SER A 6 -9.55 18.75 5.66
CA SER A 6 -10.33 19.05 6.86
C SER A 6 -11.70 18.35 6.91
N SER A 7 -12.08 17.66 5.83
CA SER A 7 -13.38 17.01 5.67
C SER A 7 -13.56 15.81 6.61
N ALA A 8 -14.81 15.43 6.88
CA ALA A 8 -15.13 14.22 7.64
C ALA A 8 -14.58 12.96 6.95
N SER A 9 -14.67 12.87 5.62
CA SER A 9 -14.17 11.73 4.85
C SER A 9 -12.67 11.53 5.00
N TRP A 10 -11.86 12.60 4.90
CA TRP A 10 -10.42 12.50 5.11
C TRP A 10 -10.08 12.13 6.56
N LYS A 11 -10.76 12.73 7.55
CA LYS A 11 -10.56 12.40 8.96
C LYS A 11 -10.86 10.92 9.24
N GLN A 12 -11.99 10.42 8.72
CA GLN A 12 -12.34 9.01 8.86
C GLN A 12 -11.27 8.11 8.22
N LEU A 13 -10.82 8.45 7.01
CA LEU A 13 -9.76 7.71 6.33
C LEU A 13 -8.45 7.68 7.14
N THR A 14 -8.07 8.79 7.78
CA THR A 14 -6.88 8.80 8.64
C THR A 14 -7.04 7.90 9.87
N VAL A 15 -8.25 7.79 10.43
CA VAL A 15 -8.53 6.88 11.55
C VAL A 15 -8.48 5.42 11.08
N ASP A 16 -9.17 5.08 9.99
CA ASP A 16 -9.29 3.71 9.48
C ASP A 16 -7.94 3.08 9.10
N TYR A 17 -7.00 3.91 8.68
CA TYR A 17 -5.65 3.49 8.27
C TYR A 17 -4.56 3.86 9.28
N GLY A 18 -4.91 4.40 10.44
CA GLY A 18 -3.95 4.76 11.49
C GLY A 18 -2.90 5.78 11.03
N ILE A 19 -3.32 6.76 10.22
CA ILE A 19 -2.51 7.87 9.76
C ILE A 19 -2.57 9.00 10.79
N ARG A 20 -1.41 9.42 11.26
CA ARG A 20 -1.25 10.57 12.16
C ARG A 20 -0.96 11.84 11.36
N PRO A 21 -1.72 12.93 11.55
CA PRO A 21 -1.33 14.24 11.03
C PRO A 21 -0.13 14.81 11.80
N GLY A 22 0.83 15.37 11.08
CA GLY A 22 2.03 16.02 11.65
C GLY A 22 3.16 15.05 11.96
N GLU A 23 3.96 15.38 12.97
CA GLU A 23 5.14 14.61 13.35
C GLU A 23 4.78 13.33 14.14
N PRO A 24 5.65 12.30 14.07
CA PRO A 24 5.60 11.14 14.95
C PRO A 24 5.61 11.51 16.44
N PRO A 25 5.01 10.69 17.32
CA PRO A 25 5.18 10.86 18.77
C PRO A 25 6.66 10.85 19.18
N ALA A 26 7.04 11.75 20.09
CA ALA A 26 8.42 11.88 20.56
C ALA A 26 8.96 10.60 21.24
N ASN A 27 8.08 9.78 21.81
CA ASN A 27 8.39 8.50 22.44
C ASN A 27 8.29 7.30 21.47
N SER A 28 8.40 7.53 20.16
CA SER A 28 8.46 6.42 19.19
C SER A 28 9.76 5.63 19.34
N VAL A 29 9.67 4.31 19.33
CA VAL A 29 10.82 3.39 19.43
C VAL A 29 11.77 3.56 18.25
N ARG A 30 11.22 3.75 17.06
CA ARG A 30 11.97 4.06 15.85
C ARG A 30 11.09 4.86 14.91
N THR A 31 11.71 5.80 14.23
CA THR A 31 11.12 6.59 13.15
C THR A 31 12.04 6.55 11.93
N ILE A 32 11.47 6.54 10.74
CA ILE A 32 12.19 6.71 9.48
C ILE A 32 11.34 7.51 8.49
N ALA A 33 11.94 8.49 7.82
CA ALA A 33 11.25 9.21 6.74
C ALA A 33 11.10 8.31 5.52
N LEU A 34 10.01 8.47 4.76
CA LEU A 34 9.80 7.70 3.54
C LEU A 34 10.90 7.96 2.51
N SER A 35 11.49 9.17 2.49
CA SER A 35 12.65 9.49 1.65
C SER A 35 13.89 8.67 2.01
N GLN A 36 14.11 8.37 3.29
CA GLN A 36 15.23 7.54 3.74
C GLN A 36 15.06 6.07 3.32
N LEU A 37 13.83 5.60 3.09
CA LEU A 37 13.60 4.25 2.54
C LEU A 37 13.96 4.13 1.06
N GLN A 38 14.25 5.24 0.37
CA GLN A 38 14.80 5.25 -0.99
C GLN A 38 16.33 5.30 -1.01
N ASP A 39 16.98 5.45 0.15
CA ASP A 39 18.42 5.32 0.31
C ASP A 39 18.76 3.87 0.67
N GLU A 40 19.69 3.24 -0.06
CA GLU A 40 20.01 1.83 0.11
C GLU A 40 20.52 1.51 1.51
N ALA A 41 21.46 2.32 2.02
CA ALA A 41 22.07 2.08 3.33
C ALA A 41 21.07 2.26 4.47
N ALA A 42 20.28 3.35 4.45
CA ALA A 42 19.26 3.60 5.46
C ALA A 42 18.13 2.55 5.42
N CYS A 43 17.73 2.11 4.23
CA CYS A 43 16.74 1.05 4.06
C CYS A 43 17.27 -0.30 4.57
N HIS A 44 18.53 -0.65 4.29
CA HIS A 44 19.19 -1.85 4.85
C HIS A 44 19.21 -1.83 6.37
N GLU A 45 19.64 -0.73 6.98
CA GLU A 45 19.68 -0.57 8.43
C GLU A 45 18.27 -0.73 9.03
N TYR A 46 17.28 -0.03 8.45
CA TYR A 46 15.91 -0.10 8.92
C TYR A 46 15.32 -1.50 8.79
N ILE A 47 15.55 -2.21 7.69
CA ILE A 47 15.04 -3.58 7.52
C ILE A 47 15.72 -4.57 8.46
N SER A 48 17.02 -4.41 8.72
CA SER A 48 17.71 -5.25 9.72
C SER A 48 17.12 -5.02 11.11
N TRP A 49 16.94 -3.76 11.52
CA TRP A 49 16.30 -3.43 12.79
C TRP A 49 14.84 -3.92 12.85
N PHE A 50 14.08 -3.70 11.78
CA PHE A 50 12.66 -4.06 11.71
C PHE A 50 12.46 -5.57 11.80
N ARG A 51 13.34 -6.37 11.16
CA ARG A 51 13.37 -7.83 11.29
C ARG A 51 13.41 -8.23 12.76
N ASP A 52 14.40 -7.74 13.50
CA ASP A 52 14.59 -8.11 14.91
C ASP A 52 13.42 -7.63 15.76
N TYR A 53 12.96 -6.41 15.51
CA TYR A 53 11.86 -5.80 16.26
C TYR A 53 10.54 -6.59 16.13
N ILE A 54 10.16 -6.99 14.91
CA ILE A 54 8.93 -7.77 14.70
C ILE A 54 9.11 -9.27 14.91
N GLY A 55 10.33 -9.74 15.18
CA GLY A 55 10.65 -11.17 15.30
C GLY A 55 10.56 -11.92 13.98
N ALA A 56 10.94 -11.28 12.87
CA ALA A 56 10.99 -11.95 11.57
C ALA A 56 12.21 -12.86 11.44
N PRO A 57 12.07 -14.02 10.76
CA PRO A 57 13.16 -14.99 10.67
C PRO A 57 14.33 -14.50 9.80
N ASP A 58 14.08 -13.60 8.85
CA ASP A 58 15.09 -12.99 8.01
C ASP A 58 14.62 -11.64 7.44
N THR A 59 15.54 -10.90 6.83
CA THR A 59 15.28 -9.59 6.21
C THR A 59 14.31 -9.68 5.04
N LEU A 60 14.23 -10.84 4.37
CA LEU A 60 13.31 -11.08 3.27
C LEU A 60 11.85 -11.13 3.72
N VAL A 61 11.58 -11.80 4.83
CA VAL A 61 10.24 -11.80 5.45
C VAL A 61 9.92 -10.39 5.95
N ALA A 62 10.86 -9.71 6.61
CA ALA A 62 10.66 -8.34 7.09
C ALA A 62 10.32 -7.37 5.96
N ALA A 63 11.06 -7.40 4.84
CA ALA A 63 10.81 -6.55 3.68
C ALA A 63 9.46 -6.84 3.00
N SER A 64 9.11 -8.12 2.82
CA SER A 64 7.78 -8.52 2.31
C SER A 64 6.65 -8.00 3.20
N MET A 65 6.79 -8.14 4.52
CA MET A 65 5.82 -7.67 5.50
C MET A 65 5.71 -6.14 5.52
N LEU A 66 6.84 -5.42 5.41
CA LEU A 66 6.85 -3.97 5.33
C LEU A 66 6.11 -3.47 4.08
N ALA A 67 6.37 -4.04 2.90
CA ALA A 67 5.66 -3.66 1.68
C ALA A 67 4.14 -3.83 1.80
N LYS A 68 3.70 -4.93 2.41
CA LYS A 68 2.27 -5.17 2.69
C LYS A 68 1.68 -4.14 3.66
N ARG A 69 2.47 -3.63 4.60
CA ARG A 69 2.07 -2.57 5.54
C ARG A 69 2.06 -1.20 4.88
N ILE A 70 3.06 -0.87 4.06
CA ILE A 70 3.11 0.37 3.27
C ILE A 70 1.92 0.46 2.31
N GLY A 71 1.59 -0.65 1.62
CA GLY A 71 0.41 -0.69 0.76
C GLY A 71 -0.87 -0.31 1.51
N TYR A 72 -1.03 -0.80 2.74
CA TYR A 72 -2.18 -0.48 3.59
C TYR A 72 -2.14 0.96 4.11
N LEU A 73 -1.05 1.40 4.74
CA LEU A 73 -0.97 2.71 5.40
C LEU A 73 -0.96 3.90 4.43
N TRP A 74 -0.37 3.71 3.25
CA TRP A 74 -0.04 4.81 2.35
C TRP A 74 -0.81 4.71 1.05
N ILE A 75 -0.70 3.59 0.34
CA ILE A 75 -1.22 3.50 -1.03
C ILE A 75 -2.75 3.44 -1.06
N VAL A 76 -3.38 2.66 -0.16
CA VAL A 76 -4.83 2.56 -0.12
C VAL A 76 -5.48 3.93 0.15
N PRO A 77 -5.11 4.70 1.17
CA PRO A 77 -5.66 6.04 1.40
C PRO A 77 -5.53 6.99 0.21
N LEU A 78 -4.38 6.99 -0.48
CA LEU A 78 -4.18 7.84 -1.66
C LEU A 78 -5.10 7.43 -2.83
N LEU A 79 -5.27 6.14 -3.05
CA LEU A 79 -6.21 5.64 -4.06
C LEU A 79 -7.67 5.87 -3.65
N THR A 80 -8.01 5.80 -2.36
CA THR A 80 -9.35 6.15 -1.87
C THR A 80 -9.67 7.62 -2.16
N ALA A 81 -8.74 8.52 -1.88
CA ALA A 81 -8.89 9.95 -2.20
C ALA A 81 -9.09 10.17 -3.71
N MET A 82 -8.30 9.49 -4.54
CA MET A 82 -8.41 9.60 -6.00
C MET A 82 -9.75 9.07 -6.52
N THR A 83 -10.10 7.83 -6.13
CA THR A 83 -11.22 7.07 -6.69
C THR A 83 -12.57 7.48 -6.12
N PHE A 84 -12.69 7.88 -4.86
CA PHE A 84 -14.00 8.20 -4.26
C PHE A 84 -14.22 9.69 -4.04
N HIS A 85 -13.14 10.48 -4.04
CA HIS A 85 -13.24 11.90 -3.73
C HIS A 85 -12.73 12.79 -4.86
N ASN A 86 -12.22 12.23 -5.96
CA ASN A 86 -11.61 12.99 -7.05
C ASN A 86 -10.56 13.98 -6.50
N ARG A 87 -9.73 13.48 -5.58
CA ARG A 87 -8.70 14.24 -4.88
C ARG A 87 -7.37 13.54 -5.00
N GLU A 88 -6.38 14.30 -5.45
CA GLU A 88 -4.98 13.91 -5.33
C GLU A 88 -4.51 14.38 -3.96
N VAL A 89 -3.83 13.50 -3.22
CA VAL A 89 -3.16 13.86 -1.97
C VAL A 89 -1.66 13.67 -2.15
N LEU A 90 -0.92 14.74 -1.90
CA LEU A 90 0.53 14.80 -2.04
C LEU A 90 1.15 14.97 -0.66
N CYS A 91 2.12 14.13 -0.35
CA CYS A 91 2.93 14.23 0.86
C CYS A 91 4.39 14.42 0.47
N GLN A 92 5.14 15.17 1.28
CA GLN A 92 6.58 15.28 1.10
C GLN A 92 7.24 14.08 1.77
N MET A 93 8.08 13.35 1.03
CA MET A 93 8.67 12.07 1.48
C MET A 93 9.60 12.23 2.69
N ASP A 94 10.28 13.37 2.79
CA ASP A 94 11.13 13.79 3.91
C ASP A 94 10.35 14.27 5.14
N LYS A 95 9.05 14.52 4.98
CA LYS A 95 8.11 14.88 6.06
C LYS A 95 6.99 13.87 6.26
N SER A 96 7.19 12.67 5.74
CA SER A 96 6.29 11.53 5.88
C SER A 96 7.08 10.42 6.55
N PHE A 97 6.59 9.90 7.66
CA PHE A 97 7.38 9.02 8.52
C PHE A 97 6.66 7.73 8.83
N LEU A 98 7.37 6.62 8.72
CA LEU A 98 6.99 5.41 9.44
C LEU A 98 7.48 5.52 10.88
N TYR A 99 6.61 5.25 11.85
CA TYR A 99 6.97 5.27 13.26
C TYR A 99 6.42 4.06 14.01
N HIS A 100 7.15 3.61 15.02
CA HIS A 100 6.78 2.49 15.88
C HIS A 100 6.48 2.99 17.30
N PRO A 101 5.24 2.87 17.80
CA PRO A 101 4.92 3.30 19.15
C PRO A 101 5.60 2.43 20.20
N ASP A 102 5.88 3.00 21.36
CA ASP A 102 6.33 2.24 22.51
C ASP A 102 5.19 1.39 23.09
N LEU A 103 5.35 0.07 23.04
CA LEU A 103 4.38 -0.90 23.53
C LEU A 103 4.57 -1.25 25.02
N SER A 104 5.61 -0.71 25.67
CA SER A 104 5.91 -0.96 27.09
C SER A 104 4.79 -0.48 28.04
N ALA A 105 3.96 0.46 27.59
CA ALA A 105 2.84 1.03 28.35
C ALA A 105 1.60 0.12 28.49
N GLY A 106 1.73 -1.19 28.23
CA GLY A 106 0.69 -2.19 28.52
C GLY A 106 -0.56 -2.13 27.63
N GLN A 107 -0.55 -1.35 26.55
CA GLN A 107 -1.64 -1.26 25.61
C GLN A 107 -1.45 -2.32 24.51
N GLY A 108 -2.46 -3.17 24.29
CA GLY A 108 -2.48 -4.08 23.15
C GLY A 108 -2.18 -3.32 21.87
N GLY A 109 -1.20 -3.78 21.10
CA GLY A 109 -0.68 -3.02 19.97
C GLY A 109 0.15 -3.87 19.02
N THR A 110 0.45 -3.31 17.85
CA THR A 110 1.24 -3.98 16.83
C THR A 110 2.66 -3.41 16.80
N ARG A 111 3.66 -4.28 16.59
CA ARG A 111 5.05 -3.86 16.34
C ARG A 111 5.27 -3.33 14.92
N PHE A 112 4.26 -3.43 14.05
CA PHE A 112 4.31 -2.86 12.71
C PHE A 112 4.23 -1.32 12.76
N PRO A 113 4.82 -0.62 11.78
CA PRO A 113 4.80 0.83 11.79
C PRO A 113 3.40 1.40 11.61
N PHE A 114 3.23 2.66 11.99
CA PHE A 114 2.15 3.57 11.60
C PHE A 114 2.73 4.68 10.72
N LEU A 115 1.87 5.49 10.12
CA LEU A 115 2.28 6.55 9.20
C LEU A 115 1.96 7.92 9.79
N ALA A 116 2.95 8.79 9.90
CA ALA A 116 2.77 10.21 10.21
C ALA A 116 3.00 11.04 8.95
N LEU A 117 2.10 11.98 8.65
CA LEU A 117 2.15 12.82 7.45
C LEU A 117 2.08 14.30 7.82
N GLU A 118 3.13 15.03 7.51
CA GLU A 118 3.17 16.49 7.66
C GLU A 118 3.15 17.16 6.28
N GLY A 119 2.61 18.39 6.20
CA GLY A 119 2.66 19.20 4.98
C GLY A 119 1.83 18.66 3.81
N LEU A 120 0.76 17.92 4.10
CA LEU A 120 -0.14 17.39 3.06
C LEU A 120 -0.70 18.51 2.18
N ARG A 121 -0.69 18.25 0.88
CA ARG A 121 -1.34 19.08 -0.13
C ARG A 121 -2.39 18.26 -0.84
N THR A 122 -3.41 18.93 -1.33
CA THR A 122 -4.44 18.28 -2.14
C THR A 122 -4.83 19.12 -3.33
N THR A 123 -5.14 18.45 -4.43
CA THR A 123 -5.69 19.06 -5.64
C THR A 123 -6.95 18.29 -6.05
N ALA A 124 -7.95 19.02 -6.53
CA ALA A 124 -9.15 18.42 -7.12
C ALA A 124 -8.87 17.93 -8.54
N ALA A 125 -9.51 16.83 -8.94
CA ALA A 125 -9.60 16.49 -10.35
C ALA A 125 -10.27 17.64 -11.11
N PRO A 126 -9.75 18.03 -12.29
CA PRO A 126 -10.43 19.00 -13.13
C PRO A 126 -11.79 18.44 -13.59
N PRO A 127 -12.84 19.28 -13.75
CA PRO A 127 -14.15 18.83 -14.24
C PRO A 127 -14.05 18.15 -15.60
N ASP A 128 -13.18 18.69 -16.45
CA ASP A 128 -12.86 18.14 -17.76
C ASP A 128 -11.53 17.39 -17.71
N ASN A 129 -11.45 16.26 -18.41
CA ASN A 129 -10.21 15.50 -18.61
C ASN A 129 -9.64 14.78 -17.38
N ARG A 130 -10.52 14.19 -16.55
CA ARG A 130 -10.16 13.33 -15.41
C ARG A 130 -9.16 12.22 -15.76
N ALA A 131 -9.22 11.67 -16.98
CA ALA A 131 -8.31 10.60 -17.42
C ALA A 131 -6.82 11.04 -17.41
N VAL A 132 -6.51 12.24 -17.92
CA VAL A 132 -5.15 12.80 -17.91
C VAL A 132 -4.71 13.14 -16.48
N TRP A 133 -5.64 13.61 -15.64
CA TRP A 133 -5.36 13.82 -14.22
C TRP A 133 -5.04 12.50 -13.49
N ARG A 134 -5.86 11.46 -13.68
CA ARG A 134 -5.63 10.12 -13.09
C ARG A 134 -4.28 9.57 -13.49
N GLU A 135 -3.88 9.69 -14.75
CA GLU A 135 -2.56 9.26 -15.20
C GLU A 135 -1.42 9.94 -14.43
N LYS A 136 -1.53 11.26 -14.21
CA LYS A 136 -0.54 12.02 -13.43
C LYS A 136 -0.50 11.56 -11.97
N VAL A 137 -1.67 11.36 -11.35
CA VAL A 137 -1.76 10.84 -9.96
C VAL A 137 -1.11 9.47 -9.86
N VAL A 138 -1.43 8.55 -10.78
CA VAL A 138 -0.85 7.20 -10.82
C VAL A 138 0.68 7.26 -10.99
N ARG A 139 1.18 8.10 -11.90
CA ARG A 139 2.62 8.30 -12.09
C ARG A 139 3.30 8.81 -10.82
N GLU A 140 2.68 9.79 -10.16
CA GLU A 140 3.23 10.41 -8.96
C GLU A 140 3.26 9.44 -7.77
N VAL A 141 2.17 8.70 -7.56
CA VAL A 141 2.07 7.70 -6.49
C VAL A 141 3.04 6.54 -6.73
N PHE A 142 3.06 5.99 -7.93
CA PHE A 142 3.76 4.74 -8.20
C PHE A 142 5.16 4.95 -8.78
N ALA A 143 5.32 5.63 -9.91
CA ALA A 143 6.64 5.77 -10.53
C ALA A 143 7.58 6.67 -9.72
N ALA A 144 7.11 7.82 -9.27
CA ALA A 144 7.97 8.80 -8.59
C ALA A 144 8.30 8.41 -7.14
N ARG A 145 7.39 7.69 -6.46
CA ARG A 145 7.48 7.47 -5.00
C ARG A 145 7.60 6.01 -4.62
N LEU A 146 6.55 5.20 -4.85
CA LEU A 146 6.52 3.82 -4.38
C LEU A 146 7.53 2.93 -5.11
N GLY A 147 7.68 3.06 -6.42
CA GLY A 147 8.54 2.23 -7.25
C GLY A 147 10.01 2.23 -6.80
N PRO A 148 10.68 3.40 -6.66
CA PRO A 148 12.03 3.51 -6.12
C PRO A 148 12.17 2.95 -4.69
N LEU A 149 11.16 3.18 -3.84
CA LEU A 149 11.13 2.61 -2.50
C LEU A 149 11.10 1.08 -2.55
N LEU A 150 10.25 0.49 -3.40
CA LEU A 150 10.18 -0.97 -3.56
C LEU A 150 11.46 -1.56 -4.16
N GLN A 151 12.17 -0.84 -5.04
CA GLN A 151 13.48 -1.27 -5.55
C GLN A 151 14.51 -1.34 -4.42
N THR A 152 14.60 -0.31 -3.60
CA THR A 152 15.48 -0.26 -2.43
C THR A 152 15.13 -1.38 -1.44
N LEU A 153 13.84 -1.59 -1.18
CA LEU A 153 13.34 -2.64 -0.32
C LEU A 153 13.63 -4.05 -0.87
N SER A 154 13.58 -4.23 -2.19
CA SER A 154 13.92 -5.47 -2.89
C SER A 154 15.37 -5.85 -2.67
N ALA A 155 16.28 -4.87 -2.74
CA ALA A 155 17.69 -5.05 -2.43
C ALA A 155 17.92 -5.29 -0.92
N ALA A 156 17.12 -4.68 -0.05
CA ALA A 156 17.31 -4.77 1.39
C ALA A 156 16.90 -6.09 2.04
N GLY A 157 15.81 -6.69 1.56
CA GLY A 157 15.34 -7.99 2.02
C GLY A 157 15.31 -9.02 0.90
N PRO A 158 16.40 -9.20 0.12
CA PRO A 158 16.46 -9.88 -1.19
C PRO A 158 15.14 -10.49 -1.72
N VAL A 159 14.13 -9.65 -1.95
CA VAL A 159 12.75 -10.07 -2.20
C VAL A 159 12.36 -9.60 -3.58
N SER A 160 11.83 -10.50 -4.41
CA SER A 160 11.49 -10.14 -5.78
C SER A 160 10.47 -8.99 -5.84
N MET A 161 10.66 -8.07 -6.78
CA MET A 161 9.68 -7.02 -7.11
C MET A 161 8.28 -7.59 -7.35
N ALA A 162 8.23 -8.80 -7.90
CA ALA A 162 7.02 -9.59 -8.08
C ALA A 162 6.20 -9.77 -6.78
N ILE A 163 6.85 -10.14 -5.68
CA ILE A 163 6.22 -10.32 -4.37
C ILE A 163 5.81 -8.97 -3.79
N LEU A 164 6.68 -7.97 -3.90
CA LEU A 164 6.42 -6.62 -3.40
C LEU A 164 5.18 -6.00 -4.04
N TRP A 165 5.10 -6.00 -5.37
CA TRP A 165 3.94 -5.49 -6.09
C TRP A 165 2.66 -6.27 -5.81
N GLU A 166 2.73 -7.59 -5.61
CA GLU A 166 1.54 -8.35 -5.22
C GLU A 166 1.08 -8.01 -3.81
N ASN A 167 2.01 -7.75 -2.88
CA ASN A 167 1.65 -7.29 -1.54
C ASN A 167 0.94 -5.93 -1.57
N ILE A 168 1.30 -5.04 -2.50
CA ILE A 168 0.54 -3.81 -2.78
C ILE A 168 -0.83 -4.15 -3.37
N MET A 169 -0.88 -5.03 -4.38
CA MET A 169 -2.12 -5.45 -5.04
C MET A 169 -3.15 -5.99 -4.04
N VAL A 170 -2.71 -6.83 -3.10
CA VAL A 170 -3.57 -7.43 -2.07
C VAL A 170 -4.20 -6.37 -1.15
N ARG A 171 -3.58 -5.19 -1.01
CA ARG A 171 -4.14 -4.07 -0.24
C ARG A 171 -5.06 -3.18 -1.06
N ILE A 172 -4.75 -2.95 -2.34
CA ILE A 172 -5.58 -2.11 -3.20
C ILE A 172 -6.82 -2.83 -3.74
N ALA A 173 -6.75 -4.15 -3.99
CA ALA A 173 -7.85 -4.88 -4.60
C ALA A 173 -9.19 -4.80 -3.85
N PRO A 174 -9.24 -4.89 -2.50
CA PRO A 174 -10.48 -4.73 -1.75
C PRO A 174 -11.16 -3.37 -1.95
N LEU A 175 -10.39 -2.31 -2.26
CA LEU A 175 -10.93 -0.96 -2.54
C LEU A 175 -11.86 -0.95 -3.76
N TYR A 176 -11.66 -1.89 -4.68
CA TYR A 176 -12.37 -1.98 -5.96
C TYR A 176 -13.30 -3.21 -6.04
N ALA A 177 -13.47 -3.94 -4.94
CA ALA A 177 -14.45 -5.01 -4.86
C ALA A 177 -15.84 -4.41 -4.71
N ALA A 178 -16.80 -4.84 -5.54
CA ALA A 178 -18.16 -4.30 -5.53
C ALA A 178 -18.82 -4.51 -4.16
N GLY A 179 -19.16 -3.41 -3.48
CA GLY A 179 -19.94 -3.38 -2.26
C GLY A 179 -21.44 -3.38 -2.52
N LYS A 180 -22.22 -3.77 -1.50
CA LYS A 180 -23.69 -3.66 -1.54
C LYS A 180 -24.17 -2.21 -1.50
N GLU A 181 -23.37 -1.31 -0.94
CA GLU A 181 -23.71 0.10 -0.69
C GLU A 181 -23.25 1.07 -1.78
N ASP A 182 -22.44 0.61 -2.75
CA ASP A 182 -21.90 1.52 -3.77
C ASP A 182 -23.01 2.00 -4.72
N SER A 183 -23.06 3.32 -4.94
CA SER A 183 -23.97 3.96 -5.88
C SER A 183 -23.54 3.73 -7.34
N GLY A 184 -24.43 3.96 -8.31
CA GLY A 184 -24.14 3.70 -9.72
C GLY A 184 -22.92 4.48 -10.26
N GLN A 185 -22.73 5.72 -9.81
CA GLN A 185 -21.58 6.54 -10.22
C GLN A 185 -20.27 6.08 -9.58
N ASP A 186 -20.31 5.69 -8.30
CA ASP A 186 -19.12 5.17 -7.59
C ASP A 186 -18.67 3.84 -8.20
N LYS A 187 -19.61 2.92 -8.50
CA LYS A 187 -19.32 1.63 -9.14
C LYS A 187 -18.64 1.79 -10.49
N GLN A 188 -19.11 2.73 -11.32
CA GLN A 188 -18.52 2.98 -12.63
C GLN A 188 -17.10 3.52 -12.49
N GLN A 189 -16.90 4.52 -11.61
CA GLN A 189 -15.60 5.13 -11.39
C GLN A 189 -14.58 4.13 -10.80
N MET A 190 -14.99 3.29 -9.85
CA MET A 190 -14.18 2.20 -9.32
C MET A 190 -13.74 1.23 -10.43
N SER A 191 -14.68 0.81 -11.28
CA SER A 191 -14.39 -0.10 -12.40
C SER A 191 -13.39 0.50 -13.39
N GLU A 192 -13.59 1.76 -13.77
CA GLU A 192 -12.69 2.48 -14.68
C GLU A 192 -11.28 2.67 -14.08
N ASP A 193 -11.19 3.06 -12.81
CA ASP A 193 -9.92 3.29 -12.13
C ASP A 193 -9.16 1.98 -11.92
N PHE A 194 -9.85 0.91 -11.53
CA PHE A 194 -9.25 -0.41 -11.40
C PHE A 194 -8.74 -0.91 -12.76
N THR A 195 -9.59 -0.87 -13.80
CA THR A 195 -9.23 -1.26 -15.16
C THR A 195 -8.04 -0.46 -15.69
N TYR A 196 -8.00 0.85 -15.39
CA TYR A 196 -6.85 1.66 -15.74
C TYR A 196 -5.59 1.21 -15.00
N LEU A 197 -5.64 1.10 -13.67
CA LEU A 197 -4.50 0.71 -12.84
C LEU A 197 -3.92 -0.66 -13.22
N THR A 198 -4.77 -1.63 -13.58
CA THR A 198 -4.35 -3.01 -13.77
C THR A 198 -4.22 -3.44 -15.23
N GLY A 199 -4.94 -2.81 -16.16
CA GLY A 199 -5.01 -3.24 -17.56
C GLY A 199 -4.48 -2.21 -18.56
N THR A 200 -4.73 -0.92 -18.33
CA THR A 200 -4.47 0.13 -19.34
C THR A 200 -3.18 0.90 -19.10
N ALA A 201 -2.87 1.22 -17.84
CA ALA A 201 -1.73 2.03 -17.45
C ALA A 201 -0.41 1.36 -17.90
N PRO A 202 0.46 2.05 -18.67
CA PRO A 202 1.73 1.49 -19.11
C PRO A 202 2.71 1.32 -17.94
N GLY A 203 3.67 0.39 -18.11
CA GLY A 203 4.61 0.03 -17.04
C GLY A 203 5.42 1.21 -16.46
N HIS A 204 5.74 2.21 -17.28
CA HIS A 204 6.55 3.35 -16.83
C HIS A 204 5.84 4.20 -15.77
N LEU A 205 4.50 4.13 -15.67
CA LEU A 205 3.74 4.78 -14.58
C LEU A 205 3.96 4.10 -13.22
N PHE A 206 4.63 2.95 -13.19
CA PHE A 206 4.98 2.21 -11.98
C PHE A 206 6.50 2.07 -11.79
N ASN A 207 7.32 2.79 -12.54
CA ASN A 207 8.78 2.58 -12.61
C ASN A 207 9.16 1.13 -13.01
N MET A 208 8.40 0.54 -13.94
CA MET A 208 8.59 -0.84 -14.39
C MET A 208 8.53 -0.94 -15.92
N ARG A 209 9.09 -2.00 -16.52
CA ARG A 209 9.00 -2.24 -17.97
C ARG A 209 7.58 -2.60 -18.44
N ARG A 210 6.83 -3.30 -17.60
CA ARG A 210 5.43 -3.71 -17.84
C ARG A 210 4.61 -3.36 -16.61
N ASN A 211 3.30 -3.21 -16.76
CA ASN A 211 2.40 -2.96 -15.64
C ASN A 211 2.53 -4.13 -14.63
N PRO A 212 2.91 -3.86 -13.37
CA PRO A 212 3.15 -4.91 -12.39
C PRO A 212 1.86 -5.58 -11.90
N PHE A 213 0.71 -4.91 -12.04
CA PHE A 213 -0.58 -5.38 -11.54
C PHE A 213 -1.33 -6.29 -12.50
N THR A 214 -1.11 -6.17 -13.81
CA THR A 214 -1.84 -6.94 -14.84
C THR A 214 -1.88 -8.43 -14.56
N ARG A 215 -0.73 -9.01 -14.18
CA ARG A 215 -0.61 -10.44 -13.91
C ARG A 215 -1.36 -10.93 -12.65
N PHE A 216 -1.83 -10.03 -11.80
CA PHE A 216 -2.61 -10.35 -10.59
C PHE A 216 -4.11 -10.16 -10.79
N THR A 217 -4.53 -9.95 -12.03
CA THR A 217 -5.94 -9.83 -12.41
C THR A 217 -6.37 -10.99 -13.30
N GLU A 218 -7.68 -11.14 -13.40
CA GLU A 218 -8.38 -12.03 -14.32
C GLU A 218 -9.63 -11.34 -14.85
N ASN A 219 -10.16 -11.83 -15.97
CA ASN A 219 -11.39 -11.32 -16.55
C ASN A 219 -12.56 -12.12 -15.99
N ASN A 220 -13.51 -11.43 -15.36
CA ASN A 220 -14.79 -12.00 -14.96
C ASN A 220 -15.88 -11.40 -15.87
N GLY A 221 -16.13 -12.07 -16.99
CA GLY A 221 -16.96 -11.51 -18.07
C GLY A 221 -16.28 -10.29 -18.71
N LEU A 222 -16.96 -9.14 -18.67
CA LEU A 222 -16.46 -7.87 -19.21
C LEU A 222 -15.67 -7.02 -18.19
N VAL A 223 -15.55 -7.49 -16.94
CA VAL A 223 -14.93 -6.72 -15.85
C VAL A 223 -13.60 -7.34 -15.46
N GLN A 224 -12.57 -6.50 -15.34
CA GLN A 224 -11.28 -6.92 -14.79
C GLN A 224 -11.38 -6.98 -13.26
N VAL A 225 -11.00 -8.10 -12.67
CA VAL A 225 -11.04 -8.31 -11.21
C VAL A 225 -9.69 -8.81 -10.70
N ALA A 226 -9.41 -8.58 -9.42
CA ALA A 226 -8.24 -9.16 -8.77
C ALA A 226 -8.41 -10.69 -8.65
N ARG A 227 -7.34 -11.45 -8.90
CA ARG A 227 -7.37 -12.90 -8.74
C ARG A 227 -7.79 -13.31 -7.33
N SER A 228 -8.60 -14.37 -7.25
CA SER A 228 -9.01 -14.97 -5.99
C SER A 228 -7.83 -15.57 -5.21
N LYS A 229 -6.87 -16.18 -5.92
CA LYS A 229 -5.62 -16.72 -5.36
C LYS A 229 -4.43 -15.85 -5.72
N ARG A 230 -3.49 -15.71 -4.78
CA ARG A 230 -2.22 -15.04 -5.07
C ARG A 230 -1.35 -15.91 -5.97
N SER A 231 -0.51 -15.24 -6.76
CA SER A 231 0.54 -15.83 -7.58
C SER A 231 1.87 -15.98 -6.82
N THR A 232 2.07 -15.23 -5.73
CA THR A 232 3.29 -15.29 -4.92
C THR A 232 2.99 -15.47 -3.43
N CYS A 233 3.92 -16.10 -2.71
CA CYS A 233 3.84 -16.23 -1.25
C CYS A 233 4.43 -14.98 -0.59
N CYS A 234 3.69 -14.35 0.33
CA CYS A 234 4.22 -13.21 1.09
C CYS A 234 5.07 -13.59 2.30
N PHE A 235 5.27 -14.88 2.56
CA PHE A 235 6.01 -15.40 3.72
C PHE A 235 5.37 -15.16 5.10
N TYR A 236 4.10 -14.74 5.15
CA TYR A 236 3.39 -14.53 6.41
C TYR A 236 3.40 -15.78 7.31
N TYR A 237 3.26 -16.97 6.72
CA TYR A 237 3.29 -18.23 7.45
C TYR A 237 4.59 -18.49 8.22
N ARG A 238 5.71 -17.87 7.81
CA ARG A 238 6.99 -17.96 8.52
C ARG A 238 7.01 -17.13 9.80
N MET A 239 6.06 -16.19 9.95
CA MET A 239 5.86 -15.36 11.14
C MET A 239 4.80 -15.94 12.08
N SER A 240 3.67 -16.35 11.52
CA SER A 240 2.47 -16.70 12.28
C SER A 240 2.28 -18.19 12.51
N GLY A 241 3.01 -19.06 11.79
CA GLY A 241 2.73 -20.50 11.72
C GLY A 241 1.52 -20.86 10.84
N GLU A 242 0.86 -19.87 10.23
CA GLU A 242 -0.39 -20.06 9.47
C GLU A 242 -0.34 -19.39 8.10
N TYR A 243 -1.01 -19.97 7.11
CA TYR A 243 -1.10 -19.35 5.79
C TYR A 243 -2.10 -18.19 5.76
N CYS A 244 -1.87 -17.23 4.85
CA CYS A 244 -2.91 -16.24 4.57
C CYS A 244 -4.00 -16.85 3.68
N VAL A 245 -5.23 -16.36 3.80
CA VAL A 245 -6.43 -16.87 3.09
C VAL A 245 -6.19 -17.14 1.60
N LYS A 246 -5.47 -16.25 0.91
CA LYS A 246 -5.21 -16.34 -0.54
C LYS A 246 -3.82 -16.91 -0.88
N CYS A 247 -3.17 -17.62 0.03
CA CYS A 247 -1.79 -18.08 -0.12
C CYS A 247 -1.66 -19.14 -1.23
N PRO A 248 -0.65 -19.04 -2.13
CA PRO A 248 -0.45 -20.05 -3.18
C PRO A 248 0.15 -21.36 -2.66
N LYS A 249 0.55 -21.42 -1.39
CA LYS A 249 1.10 -22.62 -0.76
C LYS A 249 0.05 -23.50 -0.09
N ILE A 250 -1.20 -23.05 -0.01
CA ILE A 250 -2.28 -23.86 0.54
C ILE A 250 -2.64 -24.88 -0.53
N ASP A 251 -2.47 -26.15 -0.18
CA ASP A 251 -3.03 -27.21 -0.98
C ASP A 251 -4.54 -27.27 -0.66
N ASN A 252 -5.39 -27.25 -1.69
CA ASN A 252 -6.84 -27.12 -1.47
C ASN A 252 -7.48 -28.41 -0.95
N GLU A 253 -6.67 -29.42 -0.62
CA GLU A 253 -7.10 -30.71 -0.06
C GLU A 253 -7.07 -30.74 1.48
N ASN A 254 -6.49 -29.74 2.17
CA ASN A 254 -6.43 -29.71 3.64
C ASN A 254 -6.95 -28.38 4.22
N GLU A 255 -8.24 -28.35 4.57
CA GLU A 255 -8.89 -27.21 5.24
C GLU A 255 -8.24 -26.82 6.59
N SER A 256 -7.51 -27.74 7.22
CA SER A 256 -6.75 -27.47 8.47
C SER A 256 -5.62 -26.44 8.30
N GLN A 257 -5.30 -26.04 7.07
CA GLN A 257 -4.27 -25.05 6.74
C GLN A 257 -4.83 -23.64 6.51
N LEU A 258 -6.16 -23.49 6.50
CA LEU A 258 -6.88 -22.24 6.28
C LEU A 258 -7.36 -21.65 7.61
N LYS A 259 -7.42 -20.31 7.64
CA LYS A 259 -8.16 -19.53 8.64
C LYS A 259 -9.37 -18.90 7.97
#